data_AF-Q2W2F9-F1
#
_entry.id   AF-Q2W2F9-F1
#
_cell.length_a   1.000
_cell.length_b   1.000
_cell.length_c   1.000
_cell.angle_alpha   90.00
_cell.angle_beta   90.00
_cell.angle_gamma   90.00
#
_symmetry.space_group_name_H-M   'P 1'
#
loop_
_entity.id
_entity.type
_entity.pdbx_description
1 polymer ?
#
loop_
_entity_poly.entity_id
_entity_poly.type
_entity_poly.pdbx_seq_one_letter_code
_entity_poly.pdbx_strand_id
1 'polypeptide(L)'
;MASRDDVWTWRMRASGAVAAVAHRLKETYASAYYVQERHGSPWKSVKLASEVADKIISVSQGETWEEFRLAACHALQTEREIFFTDDLADPDGYVCGTLREFIAALTPSGPTMTQGDLHGPSIAWVIAILMLICSPLLALGAAIFFSG
;
A
#
# COMPACT_ATOMS: atom_id res chain seq x y z
N MET A 1 -28.70 10.91 -9.40
CA MET A 1 -28.81 9.46 -9.13
C MET A 1 -28.12 8.66 -10.21
N ALA A 2 -27.08 7.91 -9.82
CA ALA A 2 -26.40 6.93 -10.66
C ALA A 2 -27.34 5.79 -11.07
N SER A 3 -27.09 5.15 -12.22
CA SER A 3 -27.84 3.96 -12.60
C SER A 3 -27.42 2.75 -11.77
N ARG A 4 -28.28 1.73 -11.71
CA ARG A 4 -27.95 0.48 -11.03
C ARG A 4 -26.71 -0.20 -11.63
N ASP A 5 -26.52 -0.08 -12.94
CA ASP A 5 -25.42 -0.68 -13.68
C ASP A 5 -24.09 0.05 -13.40
N ASP A 6 -24.14 1.37 -13.20
CA ASP A 6 -22.98 2.16 -12.78
C ASP A 6 -22.50 1.72 -11.40
N VAL A 7 -23.41 1.64 -10.43
CA VAL A 7 -23.08 1.22 -9.06
C VAL A 7 -22.56 -0.21 -9.03
N TRP A 8 -23.13 -1.12 -9.84
CA TRP A 8 -22.61 -2.48 -9.99
C TRP A 8 -21.18 -2.50 -10.52
N THR A 9 -20.90 -1.70 -11.56
CA THR A 9 -19.56 -1.57 -12.15
C THR A 9 -18.56 -1.05 -11.13
N TRP A 10 -18.95 -0.07 -10.31
CA TRP A 10 -18.12 0.47 -9.24
C TRP A 10 -17.81 -0.55 -8.15
N ARG A 11 -18.81 -1.34 -7.74
CA ARG A 11 -18.60 -2.45 -6.80
C ARG A 11 -17.61 -3.47 -7.33
N MET A 12 -17.81 -3.92 -8.57
CA MET A 12 -16.90 -4.89 -9.21
C MET A 12 -15.47 -4.35 -9.29
N ARG A 13 -15.30 -3.06 -9.63
CA ARG A 13 -13.99 -2.39 -9.63
C ARG A 13 -13.36 -2.36 -8.24
N ALA A 14 -14.11 -1.96 -7.23
CA ALA A 14 -13.61 -1.85 -5.86
C ALA A 14 -13.25 -3.23 -5.28
N SER A 15 -14.14 -4.22 -5.43
CA SER A 15 -13.88 -5.61 -5.01
C SER A 15 -12.67 -6.21 -5.73
N GLY A 16 -12.50 -5.92 -7.03
CA GLY A 16 -11.31 -6.35 -7.78
C GLY A 16 -10.00 -5.79 -7.20
N ALA A 17 -9.98 -4.50 -6.85
CA ALA A 17 -8.81 -3.86 -6.23
C ALA A 17 -8.48 -4.47 -4.85
N VAL A 18 -9.51 -4.67 -4.01
CA VAL A 18 -9.36 -5.29 -2.69
C VAL A 18 -8.88 -6.74 -2.80
N ALA A 19 -9.46 -7.53 -3.71
CA ALA A 19 -9.07 -8.92 -3.93
C ALA A 19 -7.60 -9.05 -4.39
N ALA A 20 -7.13 -8.14 -5.25
CA ALA A 20 -5.73 -8.13 -5.68
C ALA A 20 -4.76 -7.86 -4.52
N VAL A 21 -5.11 -6.93 -3.61
CA VAL A 21 -4.32 -6.68 -2.40
C VAL A 21 -4.35 -7.89 -1.46
N ALA A 22 -5.52 -8.46 -1.22
CA ALA A 22 -5.68 -9.62 -0.35
C ALA A 22 -4.85 -10.83 -0.84
N HIS A 23 -4.83 -11.05 -2.16
CA HIS A 23 -3.99 -12.07 -2.79
C HIS A 23 -2.50 -11.81 -2.56
N ARG A 24 -2.03 -10.60 -2.83
CA ARG A 24 -0.62 -10.22 -2.59
C ARG A 24 -0.20 -10.42 -1.14
N LEU A 25 -1.05 -10.00 -0.19
CA LEU A 25 -0.80 -10.18 1.24
C LEU A 25 -0.77 -11.68 1.62
N LYS A 26 -1.69 -12.49 1.08
CA LYS A 26 -1.66 -13.95 1.26
C LYS A 26 -0.31 -14.54 0.84
N GLU A 27 0.16 -14.22 -0.36
CA GLU A 27 1.43 -14.72 -0.89
C GLU A 27 2.61 -14.27 -0.03
N THR A 28 2.58 -13.01 0.43
CA THR A 28 3.60 -12.45 1.32
C THR A 28 3.66 -13.21 2.64
N TYR A 29 2.51 -13.45 3.28
CA TYR A 29 2.47 -14.19 4.54
C TYR A 29 2.82 -15.66 4.37
N ALA A 30 2.36 -16.32 3.30
CA ALA A 30 2.68 -17.71 3.02
C ALA A 30 4.19 -17.94 2.76
N SER A 31 4.87 -16.96 2.15
CA SER A 31 6.31 -17.04 1.84
C SER A 31 7.21 -16.64 3.01
N ALA A 32 6.81 -15.68 3.84
CA ALA A 32 7.62 -15.18 4.96
C ALA A 32 7.43 -15.97 6.26
N TYR A 33 6.24 -16.55 6.46
CA TYR A 33 5.86 -17.25 7.67
C TYR A 33 5.13 -18.53 7.26
N TYR A 34 5.78 -19.69 7.35
CA TYR A 34 5.12 -20.98 7.13
C TYR A 34 4.19 -21.30 8.30
N VAL A 35 3.18 -20.45 8.52
CA VAL A 35 2.21 -20.52 9.60
C VAL A 35 0.97 -21.15 9.03
N GLN A 36 0.64 -22.35 9.52
CA GLN A 36 -0.62 -23.01 9.21
C GLN A 36 -1.80 -22.06 9.46
N GLU A 37 -2.85 -22.15 8.64
CA GLU A 37 -4.09 -21.39 8.82
C GLU A 37 -4.71 -21.70 10.19
N ARG A 38 -4.37 -20.90 11.21
CA ARG A 38 -4.85 -21.00 12.58
C ARG A 38 -5.46 -19.67 13.03
N HIS A 39 -6.22 -19.69 14.12
CA HIS A 39 -6.77 -18.47 14.70
C HIS A 39 -5.65 -17.53 15.14
N GLY A 40 -5.75 -16.25 14.79
CA GLY A 40 -4.69 -15.25 15.01
C GLY A 40 -3.61 -15.21 13.93
N SER A 41 -3.67 -16.07 12.90
CA SER A 41 -2.71 -15.99 11.80
C SER A 41 -2.93 -14.75 10.92
N PRO A 42 -1.87 -14.16 10.34
CA PRO A 42 -1.98 -13.03 9.41
C PRO A 42 -2.97 -13.30 8.26
N TRP A 43 -3.02 -14.54 7.77
CA TRP A 43 -3.99 -14.94 6.74
C TRP A 43 -5.44 -14.87 7.21
N LYS A 44 -5.74 -15.34 8.43
CA LYS A 44 -7.10 -15.22 8.97
C LYS A 44 -7.51 -13.76 9.13
N SER A 45 -6.57 -12.89 9.50
CA SER A 45 -6.80 -11.44 9.59
C SER A 45 -7.04 -10.81 8.21
N VAL A 46 -6.32 -11.23 7.17
CA VAL A 46 -6.61 -10.81 5.78
C VAL A 46 -8.01 -11.23 5.35
N LYS A 47 -8.40 -12.48 5.63
CA LYS A 47 -9.75 -12.98 5.33
C LYS A 47 -10.82 -12.15 6.04
N LEU A 48 -10.66 -11.89 7.34
CA LEU A 48 -11.59 -11.06 8.11
C LEU A 48 -11.69 -9.65 7.54
N ALA A 49 -10.56 -9.02 7.21
CA ALA A 49 -10.55 -7.70 6.57
C ALA A 49 -11.26 -7.71 5.21
N SER A 50 -11.10 -8.77 4.40
CA SER A 50 -11.81 -8.92 3.12
C SER A 50 -13.32 -9.04 3.31
N GLU A 51 -13.78 -9.81 4.30
CA GLU A 51 -15.22 -9.93 4.62
C GLU A 51 -15.82 -8.57 5.04
N VAL A 52 -15.09 -7.79 5.84
CA VAL A 52 -15.46 -6.42 6.22
C VAL A 52 -15.54 -5.51 4.98
N ALA A 53 -14.53 -5.57 4.11
CA ALA A 53 -14.48 -4.76 2.91
C ALA A 53 -15.60 -5.10 1.92
N ASP A 54 -15.89 -6.38 1.69
CA ASP A 54 -16.98 -6.83 0.83
C ASP A 54 -18.34 -6.34 1.34
N LYS A 55 -18.57 -6.42 2.66
CA LYS A 55 -19.77 -5.88 3.29
C LYS A 55 -19.88 -4.38 3.02
N ILE A 56 -18.83 -3.60 3.27
CA ILE A 56 -18.82 -2.15 3.04
C ILE A 56 -19.09 -1.82 1.57
N ILE A 57 -18.38 -2.46 0.64
CA ILE A 57 -18.53 -2.22 -0.79
C ILE A 57 -19.97 -2.54 -1.25
N SER A 58 -20.56 -3.62 -0.73
CA SER A 58 -21.92 -4.03 -1.10
C SER A 58 -22.99 -3.01 -0.71
N VAL A 59 -22.82 -2.34 0.45
CA VAL A 59 -23.79 -1.35 0.96
C VAL A 59 -23.45 0.09 0.58
N SER A 60 -22.24 0.35 0.09
CA SER A 60 -21.81 1.67 -0.35
C SER A 60 -22.63 2.17 -1.55
N GLN A 61 -22.83 3.49 -1.59
CA GLN A 61 -23.64 4.21 -2.57
C GLN A 61 -22.94 5.53 -2.93
N GLY A 62 -23.27 6.10 -4.08
CA GLY A 62 -22.82 7.41 -4.54
C GLY A 62 -23.52 7.79 -5.83
N GLU A 63 -23.53 9.07 -6.18
CA GLU A 63 -24.02 9.53 -7.49
C GLU A 63 -22.93 9.47 -8.56
N THR A 64 -21.67 9.44 -8.12
CA THR A 64 -20.49 9.29 -8.97
C THR A 64 -19.56 8.21 -8.41
N TRP A 65 -18.64 7.73 -9.25
CA TRP A 65 -17.56 6.83 -8.80
C TRP A 65 -16.81 7.41 -7.62
N GLU A 66 -16.51 8.71 -7.66
CA GLU A 66 -15.72 9.39 -6.64
C GLU A 66 -16.45 9.43 -5.30
N GLU A 67 -17.75 9.75 -5.31
CA GLU A 67 -18.58 9.71 -4.10
C GLU A 67 -18.70 8.29 -3.53
N PHE A 68 -18.96 7.30 -4.39
CA PHE A 68 -19.01 5.89 -3.98
C PHE A 68 -17.68 5.45 -3.34
N ARG A 69 -16.56 5.79 -3.98
CA ARG A 69 -15.21 5.46 -3.55
C ARG A 69 -14.89 6.11 -2.21
N LEU A 70 -15.20 7.40 -2.05
CA LEU A 70 -15.01 8.12 -0.79
C LEU A 70 -15.88 7.52 0.33
N ALA A 71 -17.13 7.18 0.05
CA ALA A 71 -18.01 6.53 1.02
C ALA A 71 -17.46 5.17 1.47
N ALA A 72 -16.99 4.34 0.53
CA ALA A 72 -16.36 3.06 0.85
C ALA A 72 -15.06 3.24 1.66
N CYS A 73 -14.18 4.17 1.25
CA CYS A 73 -12.95 4.47 1.99
C CYS A 73 -13.22 4.99 3.40
N HIS A 74 -14.22 5.86 3.57
CA HIS A 74 -14.59 6.39 4.88
C HIS A 74 -15.10 5.27 5.79
N ALA A 75 -16.00 4.41 5.30
CA ALA A 75 -16.50 3.27 6.08
C ALA A 75 -15.37 2.27 6.44
N LEU A 76 -14.46 1.99 5.51
CA LEU A 76 -13.26 1.17 5.78
C LEU A 76 -12.37 1.80 6.85
N GLN A 77 -12.20 3.12 6.82
CA GLN A 77 -11.43 3.86 7.82
C GLN A 77 -12.11 3.79 9.20
N THR A 78 -13.44 3.88 9.26
CA THR A 78 -14.19 3.70 10.52
C THR A 78 -13.98 2.30 11.11
N GLU A 79 -14.13 1.24 10.31
CA GLU A 79 -13.85 -0.13 10.77
C GLU A 79 -12.40 -0.29 11.23
N ARG A 80 -11.47 0.29 10.47
CA ARG A 80 -10.04 0.29 10.82
C ARG A 80 -9.78 0.95 12.18
N GLU A 81 -10.46 2.06 12.48
CA GLU A 81 -10.34 2.73 13.78
C GLU A 81 -10.91 1.87 14.91
N ILE A 82 -12.03 1.17 14.68
CA ILE A 82 -12.60 0.22 15.65
C ILE A 82 -11.60 -0.88 15.97
N PHE A 83 -11.05 -1.57 14.96
CA PHE A 83 -10.03 -2.61 15.15
C PHE A 83 -8.76 -2.08 15.80
N PHE A 84 -8.39 -0.82 15.53
CA PHE A 84 -7.21 -0.20 16.17
C PHE A 84 -7.43 0.08 17.66
N THR A 85 -8.66 0.39 18.07
CA THR A 85 -8.97 0.66 19.48
C THR A 85 -9.31 -0.59 20.29
N ASP A 86 -9.70 -1.68 19.63
CA ASP A 86 -10.05 -2.94 20.27
C ASP A 86 -8.90 -3.95 20.13
N ASP A 87 -7.94 -3.89 21.06
CA ASP A 87 -6.79 -4.79 21.12
C ASP A 87 -7.19 -6.28 21.20
N LEU A 88 -8.40 -6.60 21.69
CA LEU A 88 -8.87 -7.98 21.72
C LEU A 88 -9.34 -8.47 20.34
N ALA A 89 -9.79 -7.56 19.48
CA ALA A 89 -10.25 -7.87 18.13
C ALA A 89 -9.10 -7.99 17.12
N ASP A 90 -7.99 -7.27 17.32
CA ASP A 90 -6.80 -7.31 16.44
C ASP A 90 -5.47 -7.17 17.21
N PRO A 91 -5.10 -8.16 18.04
CA PRO A 91 -3.96 -8.06 18.97
C PRO A 91 -2.61 -7.81 18.28
N ASP A 92 -2.46 -8.27 17.05
CA ASP A 92 -1.24 -8.13 16.26
C ASP A 92 -1.34 -7.00 15.20
N GLY A 93 -2.47 -6.32 15.11
CA GLY A 93 -2.69 -5.22 14.16
C GLY A 93 -2.80 -5.63 12.68
N TYR A 94 -2.93 -6.93 12.38
CA TYR A 94 -2.96 -7.43 11.00
C TYR A 94 -4.25 -7.05 10.27
N VAL A 95 -5.40 -7.01 10.96
CA VAL A 95 -6.67 -6.57 10.35
C VAL A 95 -6.59 -5.09 10.02
N CYS A 96 -6.15 -4.27 10.98
CA CYS A 96 -5.97 -2.83 10.81
C CYS A 96 -4.96 -2.49 9.71
N GLY A 97 -3.85 -3.24 9.63
CA GLY A 97 -2.88 -3.14 8.54
C GLY A 97 -3.45 -3.49 7.18
N THR A 98 -4.25 -4.57 7.09
CA THR A 98 -4.89 -4.99 5.84
C THR A 98 -5.93 -3.98 5.36
N LEU A 99 -6.77 -3.46 6.27
CA LEU A 99 -7.75 -2.42 5.93
C LEU A 99 -7.07 -1.14 5.43
N ARG A 100 -5.90 -0.77 5.98
CA ARG A 100 -5.09 0.34 5.47
C ARG A 100 -4.68 0.12 4.01
N GLU A 101 -4.19 -1.07 3.67
CA GLU A 101 -3.79 -1.41 2.31
C GLU A 101 -4.98 -1.38 1.33
N PHE A 102 -6.18 -1.78 1.78
CA PHE A 102 -7.40 -1.67 0.98
C PHE A 102 -7.79 -0.21 0.72
N ILE A 103 -7.74 0.65 1.74
CA ILE A 103 -8.00 2.09 1.59
C ILE A 103 -7.00 2.71 0.61
N ALA A 104 -5.71 2.34 0.71
CA ALA A 104 -4.68 2.82 -0.20
C ALA A 104 -4.96 2.38 -1.65
N ALA A 105 -5.40 1.15 -1.88
CA ALA A 105 -5.73 0.67 -3.23
C ALA A 105 -6.97 1.36 -3.83
N LEU A 106 -7.92 1.79 -2.99
CA LEU A 106 -9.10 2.53 -3.41
C LEU A 106 -8.90 4.04 -3.46
N THR A 107 -7.76 4.55 -2.99
CA THR A 107 -7.43 5.96 -3.03
C THR A 107 -6.52 6.21 -4.22
N PRO A 108 -6.91 7.05 -5.21
CA PRO A 108 -6.00 7.42 -6.26
C PRO A 108 -4.80 8.09 -5.60
N SER A 109 -3.64 7.45 -5.70
CA SER A 109 -2.38 8.14 -5.48
C SER A 109 -2.41 9.33 -6.44
N GLY A 110 -2.20 10.56 -5.95
CA GLY A 110 -2.05 11.75 -6.81
C GLY A 110 -1.09 11.46 -7.97
N PRO A 111 -1.15 12.28 -9.04
CA PRO A 111 -0.89 11.84 -10.41
C PRO A 111 0.19 10.78 -10.45
N THR A 112 -0.19 9.59 -10.92
CA THR A 112 0.76 8.57 -11.34
C THR A 112 1.70 9.29 -12.28
N MET A 113 2.86 9.68 -11.74
CA MET A 113 4.01 10.06 -12.53
C MET A 113 4.05 8.97 -13.57
N THR A 114 4.00 9.40 -14.83
CA THR A 114 4.33 8.57 -15.96
C THR A 114 5.37 7.57 -15.50
N GLN A 115 5.12 6.31 -15.82
CA GLN A 115 6.10 5.24 -15.88
C GLN A 115 7.23 5.69 -16.82
N GLY A 116 7.98 6.72 -16.43
CA GLY A 116 9.30 7.03 -16.87
C GLY A 116 10.15 6.16 -15.99
N ASP A 117 10.64 5.07 -16.60
CA ASP A 117 11.80 4.31 -16.19
C ASP A 117 12.20 4.48 -14.72
N LEU A 118 11.89 3.46 -13.92
CA LEU A 118 12.75 3.07 -12.80
C LEU A 118 14.13 2.65 -13.36
N HIS A 119 14.83 3.57 -14.02
CA HIS A 119 16.27 3.59 -13.98
C HIS A 119 16.60 4.02 -12.56
N GLY A 120 16.79 3.04 -11.66
CA GLY A 120 17.61 3.24 -10.48
C GLY A 120 18.87 4.01 -10.92
N PRO A 121 19.40 4.94 -10.09
CA PRO A 121 20.43 5.87 -10.50
C PRO A 121 21.50 5.11 -11.27
N SER A 122 21.63 5.44 -12.57
CA SER A 122 22.59 4.76 -13.45
C SER A 122 23.93 4.75 -12.73
N ILE A 123 24.64 3.63 -12.78
CA ILE A 123 25.95 3.48 -12.14
C ILE A 123 26.87 4.66 -12.56
N ALA A 124 26.67 5.23 -13.74
CA ALA A 124 27.34 6.45 -14.19
C ALA A 124 27.09 7.69 -13.28
N TRP A 125 25.88 7.88 -12.75
CA TRP A 125 25.56 8.95 -11.79
C TRP A 125 26.20 8.69 -10.42
N VAL A 126 26.20 7.43 -9.95
CA VAL A 126 26.87 7.06 -8.70
C VAL A 126 28.38 7.24 -8.81
N ILE A 127 28.99 6.84 -9.94
CA ILE A 127 30.41 7.05 -10.25
C ILE A 127 30.72 8.54 -10.37
N ALA A 128 29.88 9.34 -11.02
CA ALA A 128 30.09 10.78 -11.17
C ALA A 128 30.10 11.50 -9.81
N ILE A 129 29.19 11.15 -8.90
CA ILE A 129 29.16 11.71 -7.53
C ILE A 129 30.40 11.29 -6.74
N LEU A 130 30.82 10.03 -6.84
CA LEU A 130 32.04 9.54 -6.19
C LEU A 130 33.29 10.25 -6.71
N MET A 131 33.42 10.43 -8.04
CA MET A 131 34.52 11.18 -8.65
C MET A 131 34.53 12.65 -8.21
N LEU A 132 33.37 13.29 -8.10
CA LEU A 132 33.23 14.68 -7.65
C LEU A 132 33.65 14.89 -6.19
N ILE A 133 33.42 13.90 -5.33
CA ILE A 133 33.81 13.98 -3.90
C ILE A 133 35.28 13.59 -3.71
N CYS A 134 35.77 12.57 -4.43
CA CYS A 134 37.13 12.07 -4.25
C CYS A 134 38.20 12.94 -4.93
N SER A 135 37.88 13.63 -6.04
CA SER A 135 38.83 14.50 -6.74
C SER A 135 39.37 15.68 -5.90
N PRO A 136 38.53 16.45 -5.17
CA PRO A 136 39.05 17.52 -4.31
C PRO A 136 39.80 16.98 -3.09
N LEU A 137 39.44 15.81 -2.55
CA LEU A 137 40.15 15.19 -1.42
C LEU A 137 41.56 14.73 -1.79
N LEU A 138 41.73 14.16 -3.00
CA LEU A 138 43.05 13.78 -3.51
C LEU A 138 43.92 15.00 -3.84
N ALA A 139 43.33 16.07 -4.38
CA ALA A 139 44.04 17.33 -4.62
C ALA A 139 44.48 18.02 -3.32
N LEU A 140 43.63 18.01 -2.28
CA LEU A 140 43.98 18.56 -0.96
C LEU A 140 45.10 17.73 -0.30
N GLY A 141 45.03 16.40 -0.38
CA GLY A 141 46.06 15.51 0.16
C GLY A 141 47.42 15.68 -0.53
N ALA A 142 47.43 15.84 -1.86
CA ALA A 142 48.66 16.11 -2.61
C ALA A 142 49.26 17.49 -2.28
N ALA A 143 48.44 18.53 -2.12
CA ALA A 143 48.93 19.87 -1.75
C ALA A 143 49.58 19.88 -0.35
N ILE A 144 49.03 19.11 0.60
CA ILE A 144 49.59 18.97 1.95
C ILE A 144 50.91 18.19 1.92
N PHE A 145 51.06 17.19 1.06
CA PHE A 145 52.27 16.36 0.98
C PHE A 145 53.44 17.02 0.24
N PHE A 146 53.18 17.96 -0.69
CA PHE A 146 54.22 18.67 -1.45
C PHE A 146 54.58 20.06 -0.90
N SER A 147 53.90 20.54 0.15
CA SER A 147 54.18 21.83 0.81
C SER A 147 54.89 21.68 2.17
N GLY A 148 55.36 20.47 2.50
CA GLY A 148 56.15 20.15 3.69
C GLY A 148 57.62 19.93 3.38
#